data_AF-A8NU82-F1
#
_entry.id   AF-A8NU82-F1
#
_cell.length_a   1.000
_cell.length_b   1.000
_cell.length_c   1.000
_cell.angle_alpha   90.00
_cell.angle_beta   90.00
_cell.angle_gamma   90.00
#
_symmetry.space_group_name_H-M   'P 1'
#
loop_
_entity.id
_entity.type
_entity.pdbx_description
1 polymer ?
#
loop_
_entity_poly.entity_id
_entity_poly.type
_entity_poly.pdbx_seq_one_letter_code
_entity_poly.pdbx_strand_id
1 'polypeptide(L)'
;MTSTPPTRSGLSAPPLSPLRSASLGSQSSQAQQEPATPRRASLLAAPPAGSKSRAAARDLLRKHYGLGVGPPPPSKGNAPSSDPMDLNSPAFDAKSYYEQLITTSSLPMLLKQENDLLSEIRQLDSERQSLVYNHHHELIAASDTIGAMKTHAESLEADLDLLRAAFSEISRLSAEVSIENHTLDGQNSNTNK
;
A
#
# COMPACT_ATOMS: atom_id res chain seq x y z
N MET A 1 61.70 -15.95 2.70
CA MET A 1 60.75 -16.23 1.60
C MET A 1 59.37 -16.43 2.21
N THR A 2 58.55 -15.38 2.28
CA THR A 2 57.12 -15.45 2.64
C THR A 2 56.40 -14.38 1.81
N SER A 3 55.61 -14.81 0.83
CA SER A 3 54.89 -13.92 -0.11
C SER A 3 53.45 -13.74 0.37
N THR A 4 53.06 -12.49 0.58
CA THR A 4 51.67 -12.03 0.81
C THR A 4 51.09 -11.49 -0.52
N PRO A 5 49.80 -11.71 -0.82
CA PRO A 5 49.16 -11.16 -2.02
C PRO A 5 48.60 -9.74 -1.76
N PRO A 6 48.50 -8.88 -2.80
CA PRO A 6 48.05 -7.50 -2.63
C PRO A 6 46.51 -7.36 -2.68
N THR A 7 46.01 -6.50 -1.80
CA THR A 7 44.65 -5.96 -1.76
C THR A 7 44.42 -5.04 -2.96
N ARG A 8 43.36 -5.28 -3.75
CA ARG A 8 43.00 -4.43 -4.89
C ARG A 8 41.88 -3.47 -4.50
N SER A 9 42.27 -2.22 -4.29
CA SER A 9 41.39 -1.07 -4.09
C SER A 9 40.76 -0.61 -5.40
N GLY A 10 39.48 -0.25 -5.35
CA GLY A 10 38.89 0.83 -6.15
C GLY A 10 38.43 0.49 -7.58
N LEU A 11 37.12 0.38 -7.76
CA LEU A 11 36.43 0.90 -8.94
C LEU A 11 35.14 1.57 -8.48
N SER A 12 35.22 2.90 -8.38
CA SER A 12 34.09 3.81 -8.20
C SER A 12 33.21 3.76 -9.44
N ALA A 13 31.97 3.31 -9.29
CA ALA A 13 30.97 3.34 -10.36
C ALA A 13 30.43 4.78 -10.51
N PRO A 14 30.35 5.33 -11.74
CA PRO A 14 29.83 6.68 -11.94
C PRO A 14 28.30 6.72 -11.76
N PRO A 15 27.71 7.83 -11.26
CA PRO A 15 26.26 7.99 -11.19
C PRO A 15 25.68 8.25 -12.59
N LEU A 16 24.59 7.53 -12.90
CA LEU A 16 23.78 7.71 -14.10
C LEU A 16 23.13 9.11 -14.10
N SER A 17 23.36 9.86 -15.16
CA SER A 17 22.77 11.19 -15.35
C SER A 17 21.28 11.11 -15.68
N PRO A 18 20.40 11.94 -15.09
CA PRO A 18 19.01 12.04 -15.52
C PRO A 18 18.91 12.81 -16.86
N LEU A 19 18.13 12.27 -17.80
CA LEU A 19 17.80 12.94 -19.06
C LEU A 19 17.06 14.26 -18.78
N ARG A 20 17.61 15.35 -19.31
CA ARG A 20 16.99 16.67 -19.39
C ARG A 20 15.80 16.60 -20.35
N SER A 21 14.60 16.98 -19.89
CA SER A 21 13.51 17.37 -20.79
C SER A 21 13.59 18.87 -21.07
N ALA A 22 13.41 19.22 -22.34
CA ALA A 22 13.66 20.53 -22.91
C ALA A 22 12.61 21.58 -22.50
N SER A 23 13.10 22.82 -22.40
CA SER A 23 12.34 24.05 -22.18
C SER A 23 11.71 24.56 -23.49
N LEU A 24 10.39 24.76 -23.47
CA LEU A 24 9.67 25.84 -24.14
C LEU A 24 8.74 26.43 -23.07
N GLY A 25 8.61 27.72 -22.78
CA GLY A 25 8.83 28.92 -23.57
C GLY A 25 7.59 29.81 -23.41
N SER A 26 7.65 30.70 -22.40
CA SER A 26 6.98 32.00 -22.24
C SER A 26 5.47 32.18 -22.55
N GLN A 27 4.69 32.60 -21.54
CA GLN A 27 4.28 34.01 -21.40
C GLN A 27 3.49 34.30 -20.10
N SER A 28 3.80 35.47 -19.56
CA SER A 28 3.25 36.17 -18.39
C SER A 28 1.83 36.70 -18.58
N SER A 29 1.04 36.82 -17.49
CA SER A 29 0.39 38.09 -17.06
C SER A 29 -0.44 37.96 -15.78
N GLN A 30 -0.14 38.89 -14.85
CA GLN A 30 -1.01 39.60 -13.90
C GLN A 30 -1.85 38.88 -12.82
N ALA A 31 -1.62 39.39 -11.60
CA ALA A 31 -2.41 39.23 -10.39
C ALA A 31 -3.77 39.93 -10.46
N GLN A 32 -4.79 39.36 -9.80
CA GLN A 32 -5.74 40.07 -8.93
C GLN A 32 -6.73 39.11 -8.23
N GLN A 33 -6.69 39.16 -6.88
CA GLN A 33 -7.80 39.19 -5.91
C GLN A 33 -8.79 38.01 -5.74
N GLU A 34 -8.70 37.41 -4.55
CA GLU A 34 -9.72 36.72 -3.73
C GLU A 34 -11.06 37.51 -3.62
N PRO A 35 -12.22 36.82 -3.45
CA PRO A 35 -12.66 36.48 -2.10
C PRO A 35 -13.45 35.14 -1.90
N ALA A 36 -13.13 34.44 -0.81
CA ALA A 36 -14.01 33.83 0.20
C ALA A 36 -15.20 32.90 -0.18
N THR A 37 -15.10 31.61 0.16
CA THR A 37 -15.90 30.89 1.21
C THR A 37 -15.83 29.35 1.05
N PRO A 38 -15.90 28.57 2.15
CA PRO A 38 -15.69 27.12 2.13
C PRO A 38 -16.99 26.37 1.80
N ARG A 39 -17.01 25.58 0.73
CA ARG A 39 -18.16 24.72 0.42
C ARG A 39 -18.12 23.46 1.28
N ARG A 40 -18.73 23.59 2.45
CA ARG A 40 -19.12 22.54 3.39
C ARG A 40 -19.97 21.47 2.69
N ALA A 41 -19.76 20.23 3.12
CA ALA A 41 -20.41 18.99 2.72
C ALA A 41 -21.90 19.11 2.33
N SER A 42 -22.24 18.56 1.16
CA SER A 42 -23.60 18.16 0.82
C SER A 42 -23.73 16.65 1.05
N LEU A 43 -23.91 16.26 2.31
CA LEU A 43 -24.49 14.96 2.66
C LEU A 43 -26.02 15.12 2.61
N LEU A 44 -26.69 14.11 2.06
CA LEU A 44 -28.14 13.93 1.89
C LEU A 44 -28.77 14.65 0.69
N ALA A 45 -28.55 14.08 -0.50
CA ALA A 45 -29.53 14.12 -1.58
C ALA A 45 -29.90 12.68 -1.95
N ALA A 46 -31.06 12.22 -1.48
CA ALA A 46 -31.67 10.99 -1.93
C ALA A 46 -32.09 11.15 -3.41
N PRO A 47 -31.68 10.28 -4.34
CA PRO A 47 -32.05 10.42 -5.73
C PRO A 47 -33.45 9.86 -6.00
N PRO A 48 -34.24 10.50 -6.89
CA PRO A 48 -35.59 10.09 -7.23
C PRO A 48 -35.60 8.77 -8.01
N ALA A 49 -36.73 8.07 -7.92
CA ALA A 49 -36.99 6.78 -8.52
C ALA A 49 -36.70 6.74 -10.04
N GLY A 50 -35.54 6.17 -10.41
CA GLY A 50 -35.21 5.71 -11.75
C GLY A 50 -34.75 4.26 -11.68
N SER A 51 -35.68 3.32 -11.86
CA SER A 51 -35.56 1.90 -11.51
C SER A 51 -34.57 1.04 -12.33
N LYS A 52 -33.84 1.63 -13.29
CA LYS A 52 -32.91 0.87 -14.16
C LYS A 52 -31.47 0.82 -13.63
N SER A 53 -30.97 1.93 -13.08
CA SER A 53 -29.59 2.01 -12.56
C SER A 53 -29.41 1.22 -11.25
N ARG A 54 -30.42 1.25 -10.37
CA ARG A 54 -30.40 0.49 -9.11
C ARG A 54 -30.46 -1.02 -9.34
N ALA A 55 -31.22 -1.45 -10.34
CA ALA A 55 -31.29 -2.86 -10.73
C ALA A 55 -29.96 -3.33 -11.32
N ALA A 56 -29.35 -2.52 -12.22
CA ALA A 56 -28.05 -2.81 -12.80
C ALA A 56 -26.92 -2.85 -11.74
N ALA A 57 -26.89 -1.91 -10.81
CA ALA A 57 -25.94 -1.93 -9.69
C ALA A 57 -26.16 -3.18 -8.82
N ARG A 58 -27.41 -3.51 -8.48
CA ARG A 58 -27.72 -4.69 -7.67
C ARG A 58 -27.39 -6.00 -8.37
N ASP A 59 -27.47 -6.05 -9.71
CA ASP A 59 -27.04 -7.20 -10.52
C ASP A 59 -25.51 -7.28 -10.62
N LEU A 60 -24.81 -6.15 -10.72
CA LEU A 60 -23.36 -6.09 -10.69
C LEU A 60 -22.81 -6.59 -9.35
N LEU A 61 -23.36 -6.11 -8.23
CA LEU A 61 -22.99 -6.60 -6.91
C LEU A 61 -23.30 -8.10 -6.75
N ARG A 62 -24.42 -8.60 -7.30
CA ARG A 62 -24.71 -10.04 -7.29
C ARG A 62 -23.68 -10.87 -8.05
N LYS A 63 -23.14 -10.35 -9.17
CA LYS A 63 -22.05 -10.99 -9.92
C LYS A 63 -20.72 -10.98 -9.16
N HIS A 64 -20.41 -9.87 -8.47
CA HIS A 64 -19.17 -9.75 -7.70
C HIS A 64 -19.15 -10.59 -6.41
N TYR A 65 -20.30 -10.75 -5.74
CA TYR A 65 -20.37 -11.46 -4.47
C TYR A 65 -20.95 -12.88 -4.59
N GLY A 66 -21.42 -13.30 -5.77
CA GLY A 66 -21.91 -14.67 -5.99
C GLY A 66 -23.26 -15.00 -5.35
N LEU A 67 -23.99 -14.03 -4.81
CA LEU A 67 -25.27 -14.22 -4.08
C LEU A 67 -26.50 -14.55 -4.98
N GLY A 68 -26.29 -15.04 -6.21
CA GLY A 68 -27.37 -15.18 -7.20
C GLY A 68 -27.47 -16.51 -7.94
N VAL A 69 -26.63 -17.50 -7.61
CA VAL A 69 -26.56 -18.76 -8.34
C VAL A 69 -26.61 -19.88 -7.30
N GLY A 70 -27.69 -20.68 -7.32
CA GLY A 70 -27.66 -22.03 -6.73
C GLY A 70 -26.48 -22.82 -7.31
N PRO A 71 -26.07 -23.95 -6.70
CA PRO A 71 -24.76 -24.57 -6.95
C PRO A 71 -24.34 -24.46 -8.41
N PRO A 72 -23.33 -23.64 -8.74
CA PRO A 72 -22.92 -23.50 -10.12
C PRO A 72 -22.56 -24.91 -10.64
N PRO A 73 -23.05 -25.34 -11.83
CA PRO A 73 -22.45 -26.49 -12.48
C PRO A 73 -20.95 -26.21 -12.56
N PRO A 74 -20.07 -27.20 -12.31
CA PRO A 74 -18.63 -26.98 -12.23
C PRO A 74 -18.20 -26.26 -13.50
N SER A 75 -17.89 -24.97 -13.34
CA SER A 75 -17.33 -24.15 -14.39
C SER A 75 -16.06 -24.87 -14.80
N LYS A 76 -16.01 -25.36 -16.05
CA LYS A 76 -14.78 -25.81 -16.71
C LYS A 76 -13.89 -24.59 -16.99
N GLY A 77 -13.60 -23.79 -15.97
CA GLY A 77 -12.70 -22.65 -16.00
C GLY A 77 -11.50 -23.00 -15.15
N ASN A 78 -10.35 -23.16 -15.81
CA ASN A 78 -9.02 -23.32 -15.21
C ASN A 78 -8.82 -24.54 -14.30
N ALA A 79 -9.18 -25.74 -14.77
CA ALA A 79 -8.29 -26.86 -14.45
C ALA A 79 -6.95 -26.56 -15.17
N PRO A 80 -5.78 -26.64 -14.51
CA PRO A 80 -4.53 -26.54 -15.23
C PRO A 80 -4.59 -27.55 -16.37
N SER A 81 -4.35 -27.09 -17.60
CA SER A 81 -4.12 -28.00 -18.72
C SER A 81 -3.06 -28.97 -18.23
N SER A 82 -3.40 -30.25 -18.07
CA SER A 82 -2.40 -31.28 -17.78
C SER A 82 -1.78 -31.76 -19.09
N ASP A 83 -1.63 -30.85 -20.04
CA ASP A 83 -1.09 -31.12 -21.36
C ASP A 83 0.44 -31.16 -21.23
N PRO A 84 1.09 -32.29 -21.57
CA PRO A 84 2.54 -32.39 -21.55
C PRO A 84 3.22 -31.52 -22.62
N MET A 85 2.49 -31.03 -23.63
CA MET A 85 3.04 -30.24 -24.73
C MET A 85 2.90 -28.72 -24.55
N ASP A 86 2.18 -28.27 -23.53
CA ASP A 86 1.97 -26.85 -23.21
C ASP A 86 3.09 -26.33 -22.29
N LEU A 87 3.84 -25.30 -22.72
CA LEU A 87 4.94 -24.74 -21.94
C LEU A 87 4.49 -24.12 -20.60
N ASN A 88 3.23 -23.72 -20.50
CA ASN A 88 2.66 -23.10 -19.29
C ASN A 88 1.98 -24.12 -18.37
N SER A 89 1.91 -25.38 -18.80
CA SER A 89 1.26 -26.45 -18.05
C SER A 89 2.20 -26.98 -16.95
N PRO A 90 1.68 -27.26 -15.74
CA PRO A 90 2.46 -27.90 -14.69
C PRO A 90 2.85 -29.34 -15.02
N ALA A 91 2.23 -29.95 -16.05
CA ALA A 91 2.54 -31.30 -16.53
C ALA A 91 3.48 -31.31 -17.75
N PHE A 92 4.06 -30.16 -18.12
CA PHE A 92 4.94 -30.01 -19.27
C PHE A 92 6.12 -31.01 -19.26
N ASP A 93 6.28 -31.75 -20.36
CA ASP A 93 7.43 -32.62 -20.59
C ASP A 93 8.35 -31.99 -21.66
N ALA A 94 9.42 -31.38 -21.18
CA ALA A 94 10.42 -30.72 -22.02
C ALA A 94 11.04 -31.66 -23.06
N LYS A 95 11.21 -32.95 -22.73
CA LYS A 95 11.87 -33.90 -23.63
C LYS A 95 10.98 -34.23 -24.82
N SER A 96 9.72 -34.59 -24.56
CA SER A 96 8.74 -34.90 -25.60
C SER A 96 8.43 -33.68 -26.49
N TYR A 97 8.31 -32.49 -25.89
CA TYR A 97 8.16 -31.25 -26.64
C TYR A 97 9.35 -30.98 -27.56
N TYR A 98 10.59 -31.13 -27.06
CA TYR A 98 11.80 -30.94 -27.85
C TYR A 98 11.94 -31.95 -28.99
N GLU A 99 11.70 -33.24 -28.73
CA GLU A 99 11.76 -34.29 -29.75
C GLU A 99 10.73 -34.04 -30.87
N GLN A 100 9.52 -33.61 -30.52
CA GLN A 100 8.52 -33.21 -31.50
C GLN A 100 8.98 -31.97 -32.28
N LEU A 101 9.50 -30.96 -31.60
CA LEU A 101 9.90 -29.69 -32.20
C LEU A 101 11.02 -29.88 -33.24
N ILE A 102 12.07 -30.64 -32.92
CA ILE A 102 13.19 -30.89 -33.84
C ILE A 102 12.80 -31.79 -35.03
N THR A 103 11.84 -32.69 -34.83
CA THR A 103 11.38 -33.60 -35.89
C THR A 103 10.41 -32.93 -36.86
N THR A 104 9.64 -31.94 -36.39
CA THR A 104 8.55 -31.32 -37.17
C THR A 104 8.89 -29.91 -37.69
N SER A 105 9.89 -29.24 -37.14
CA SER A 105 10.24 -27.86 -37.52
C SER A 105 11.45 -27.80 -38.43
N SER A 106 11.47 -26.79 -39.31
CA SER A 106 12.65 -26.47 -40.13
C SER A 106 13.68 -25.68 -39.32
N LEU A 107 14.94 -25.71 -39.74
CA LEU A 107 16.04 -25.00 -39.07
C LEU A 107 15.76 -23.49 -38.85
N PRO A 108 15.23 -22.72 -39.81
CA PRO A 108 14.90 -21.31 -39.58
C PRO A 108 13.83 -21.09 -38.51
N MET A 109 12.83 -21.98 -38.44
CA MET A 109 11.80 -21.92 -37.38
C MET A 109 12.40 -22.23 -36.02
N LEU A 110 13.35 -23.17 -35.95
CA LEU A 110 14.04 -23.53 -34.72
C LEU A 110 14.88 -22.36 -34.18
N LEU A 111 15.62 -21.66 -35.05
CA LEU A 111 16.39 -20.47 -34.68
C LEU A 111 15.50 -19.32 -34.22
N LYS A 112 14.34 -19.13 -34.87
CA LYS A 112 13.36 -18.14 -34.43
C LYS A 112 12.82 -18.49 -33.05
N GLN A 113 12.41 -19.74 -32.83
CA GLN A 113 11.90 -20.22 -31.55
C GLN A 113 12.93 -20.05 -30.44
N GLU A 114 14.20 -20.33 -30.70
CA GLU A 114 15.30 -20.08 -29.74
C GLU A 114 15.37 -18.59 -29.37
N ASN A 115 15.33 -17.69 -30.35
CA ASN A 115 15.40 -16.26 -30.09
C ASN A 115 14.20 -15.75 -29.27
N ASP A 116 13.00 -16.22 -29.62
CA ASP A 116 11.76 -15.89 -28.93
C ASP A 116 11.83 -16.35 -27.46
N LEU A 117 12.27 -17.58 -27.20
CA LEU A 117 12.45 -18.10 -25.84
C LEU A 117 13.53 -17.34 -25.05
N LEU A 118 14.65 -16.97 -25.68
CA LEU A 118 15.68 -16.17 -25.03
C LEU A 118 15.17 -14.78 -24.65
N SER A 119 14.34 -14.17 -25.49
CA SER A 119 13.67 -12.90 -25.20
C SER A 119 12.71 -13.05 -24.03
N GLU A 120 11.89 -14.09 -24.05
CA GLU A 120 10.92 -14.40 -22.98
C GLU A 120 11.61 -14.66 -21.64
N ILE A 121 12.69 -15.43 -21.61
CA ILE A 121 13.48 -15.68 -20.39
C ILE A 121 13.99 -14.36 -19.79
N ARG A 122 14.51 -13.45 -20.62
CA ARG A 122 14.99 -12.14 -20.14
C ARG A 122 13.87 -11.27 -19.63
N GLN A 123 12.73 -11.27 -20.32
CA GLN A 123 11.54 -10.54 -19.92
C GLN A 123 11.02 -11.04 -18.56
N LEU A 124 10.85 -12.36 -18.42
CA LEU A 124 10.40 -13.00 -17.18
C LEU A 124 11.34 -12.73 -16.01
N ASP A 125 12.67 -12.76 -16.22
CA ASP A 125 13.61 -12.41 -15.17
C ASP A 125 13.52 -10.93 -14.76
N SER A 126 13.33 -10.03 -15.73
CA SER A 126 13.12 -8.61 -15.44
C SER A 126 11.83 -8.35 -14.65
N GLU A 127 10.74 -9.06 -14.99
CA GLU A 127 9.46 -9.00 -14.29
C GLU A 127 9.58 -9.55 -12.87
N ARG A 128 10.25 -10.71 -12.72
CA ARG A 128 10.56 -11.30 -11.42
C ARG A 128 11.34 -10.32 -10.55
N GLN A 129 12.37 -9.68 -11.10
CA GLN A 129 13.20 -8.74 -10.35
C GLN A 129 12.42 -7.46 -9.99
N SER A 130 11.58 -6.96 -10.90
CA SER A 130 10.68 -5.82 -10.61
C SER A 130 9.71 -6.14 -9.48
N LEU A 131 9.08 -7.33 -9.51
CA LEU A 131 8.15 -7.76 -8.47
C LEU A 131 8.84 -7.87 -7.11
N VAL A 132 10.01 -8.52 -7.07
CA VAL A 132 10.82 -8.65 -5.85
C VAL A 132 11.20 -7.28 -5.31
N TYR A 133 11.64 -6.36 -6.17
CA TYR A 133 11.98 -5.00 -5.77
C TYR A 133 10.78 -4.25 -5.19
N ASN A 134 9.65 -4.25 -5.90
CA ASN A 134 8.44 -3.56 -5.45
C ASN A 134 7.97 -4.09 -4.10
N HIS A 135 7.90 -5.42 -3.96
CA HIS A 135 7.45 -6.05 -2.71
C HIS A 135 8.41 -5.75 -1.55
N HIS A 136 9.72 -5.84 -1.75
CA HIS A 136 10.67 -5.49 -0.69
C HIS A 136 10.61 -4.00 -0.35
N HIS A 137 10.47 -3.13 -1.34
CA HIS A 137 10.34 -1.69 -1.11
C HIS A 137 9.08 -1.35 -0.32
N GLU A 138 7.95 -1.96 -0.66
CA GLU A 138 6.69 -1.81 0.07
C GLU A 138 6.77 -2.35 1.50
N LEU A 139 7.40 -3.50 1.72
CA LEU A 139 7.59 -4.06 3.05
C LEU A 139 8.46 -3.16 3.93
N ILE A 140 9.52 -2.60 3.38
CA ILE A 140 10.38 -1.64 4.09
C ILE A 140 9.57 -0.39 4.44
N ALA A 141 8.85 0.19 3.48
CA ALA A 141 8.03 1.38 3.71
C ALA A 141 6.93 1.13 4.76
N ALA A 142 6.30 -0.05 4.74
CA ALA A 142 5.32 -0.45 5.75
C ALA A 142 5.98 -0.61 7.13
N SER A 143 7.16 -1.21 7.21
CA SER A 143 7.94 -1.33 8.45
C SER A 143 8.30 0.04 9.02
N ASP A 144 8.73 0.98 8.18
CA ASP A 144 9.04 2.36 8.59
C ASP A 144 7.79 3.07 9.11
N THR A 145 6.64 2.87 8.44
CA THR A 145 5.34 3.41 8.88
C THR A 145 4.94 2.85 10.24
N ILE A 146 5.10 1.54 10.46
CA ILE A 146 4.83 0.90 11.76
C ILE A 146 5.77 1.46 12.84
N GLY A 147 7.05 1.68 12.51
CA GLY A 147 8.02 2.31 13.40
C GLY A 147 7.59 3.71 13.81
N ALA A 148 7.20 4.55 12.85
CA ALA A 148 6.70 5.89 13.12
C ALA A 148 5.40 5.87 13.97
N MET A 149 4.45 5.01 13.63
CA MET A 149 3.21 4.83 14.39
C MET A 149 3.48 4.43 15.85
N LYS A 150 4.46 3.54 16.07
CA LYS A 150 4.87 3.13 17.41
C LYS A 150 5.43 4.31 18.21
N THR A 151 6.35 5.07 17.64
CA THR A 151 6.92 6.26 18.30
C THR A 151 5.84 7.29 18.64
N HIS A 152 4.88 7.51 17.74
CA HIS A 152 3.75 8.40 18.02
C HIS A 152 2.84 7.89 19.14
N ALA A 153 2.59 6.59 19.21
CA ALA A 153 1.81 5.99 20.29
C ALA A 153 2.52 6.11 21.65
N GLU A 154 3.85 5.91 21.69
CA GLU A 154 4.66 6.08 22.91
C GLU A 154 4.65 7.54 23.40
N SER A 155 4.76 8.51 22.48
CA SER A 155 4.62 9.93 22.83
C SER A 155 3.24 10.26 23.39
N LEU A 156 2.18 9.70 22.80
CA LEU A 156 0.81 9.94 23.25
C LEU A 156 0.56 9.36 24.65
N GLU A 157 1.10 8.19 24.97
CA GLU A 157 0.97 7.64 26.33
C GLU A 157 1.64 8.55 27.37
N ALA A 158 2.83 9.08 27.06
CA ALA A 158 3.50 10.04 27.94
C ALA A 158 2.66 11.32 28.17
N ASP A 159 2.02 11.84 27.12
CA ASP A 159 1.12 12.99 27.23
C ASP A 159 -0.14 12.67 28.06
N LEU A 160 -0.69 11.47 27.93
CA LEU A 160 -1.84 11.02 28.74
C LEU A 160 -1.47 10.86 30.23
N ASP A 161 -0.26 10.37 30.53
CA ASP A 161 0.23 10.30 31.90
C ASP A 161 0.42 11.68 32.52
N LEU A 162 0.96 12.64 31.76
CA LEU A 162 1.04 14.03 32.19
C LEU A 162 -0.34 14.63 32.47
N LEU A 163 -1.31 14.36 31.58
CA LEU A 163 -2.69 14.82 31.75
C LEU A 163 -3.35 14.22 33.00
N ARG A 164 -3.13 12.92 33.28
CA ARG A 164 -3.63 12.23 34.49
C ARG A 164 -3.04 12.86 35.76
N ALA A 165 -1.74 13.19 35.75
CA ALA A 165 -1.09 13.85 36.86
C ALA A 165 -1.70 15.24 37.13
N ALA A 166 -1.89 16.04 36.07
CA ALA A 166 -2.52 17.36 36.18
C ALA A 166 -3.96 17.29 36.74
N PHE A 167 -4.78 16.35 36.27
CA PHE A 167 -6.14 16.16 36.83
C PHE A 167 -6.13 15.72 38.29
N SER A 168 -5.16 14.89 38.69
CA SER A 168 -4.99 14.48 40.08
C SER A 168 -4.62 15.68 40.97
N GLU A 169 -3.76 16.56 40.48
CA GLU A 169 -3.38 17.80 41.18
C GLU A 169 -4.56 18.77 41.29
N ILE A 170 -5.32 18.97 40.21
CA ILE A 170 -6.55 19.78 40.23
C ILE A 170 -7.56 19.20 41.24
N SER A 171 -7.74 17.88 41.25
CA SER A 171 -8.65 17.23 42.19
C SER A 171 -8.19 17.41 43.64
N ARG A 172 -6.88 17.30 43.90
CA ARG A 172 -6.29 17.56 45.23
C ARG A 172 -6.53 19.01 45.67
N LEU A 173 -6.22 19.98 44.82
CA LEU A 173 -6.41 21.40 45.09
C LEU A 173 -7.88 21.75 45.30
N SER A 174 -8.78 21.17 44.50
CA SER A 174 -10.23 21.36 44.64
C SER A 174 -10.75 20.81 45.97
N ALA A 175 -10.27 19.65 46.42
CA ALA A 175 -10.61 19.09 47.72
C ALA A 175 -10.10 19.97 48.86
N GLU A 176 -8.87 20.49 48.75
CA GLU A 176 -8.28 21.42 49.72
C GLU A 176 -9.10 22.71 49.87
N VAL A 177 -9.45 23.36 48.75
CA VAL A 177 -10.31 24.56 48.74
C VAL A 177 -11.71 24.27 49.30
N SER A 178 -12.28 23.09 49.02
CA SER A 178 -13.60 22.70 49.54
C SER A 178 -13.59 22.52 51.05
N ILE A 179 -12.49 22.00 51.62
CA ILE A 179 -12.31 21.87 53.07
C ILE A 179 -12.19 23.25 53.71
N GLU A 180 -11.39 24.16 53.14
CA GLU A 180 -11.21 25.53 53.66
C GLU A 180 -12.56 26.27 53.73
N ASN A 181 -13.36 26.24 52.67
CA ASN A 181 -14.70 26.85 52.68
C ASN A 181 -15.63 26.23 53.74
N HIS A 182 -15.58 24.91 53.96
CA HIS A 182 -16.39 24.29 55.02
C HIS A 182 -15.93 24.70 56.43
N THR A 183 -14.63 24.91 56.65
CA THR A 183 -14.10 25.36 57.94
C THR A 183 -14.48 26.82 58.26
N LEU A 184 -14.65 27.67 57.25
CA LEU A 184 -15.06 29.07 57.42
C LEU A 184 -16.55 29.22 57.78
N ASP A 185 -17.42 28.33 57.29
CA ASP A 185 -18.86 28.33 57.65
C ASP A 185 -19.13 27.80 59.07
N GLY A 186 -18.24 26.97 59.62
CA GLY A 186 -18.38 26.39 60.97
C GLY A 186 -18.01 27.32 62.13
N GLN A 187 -17.28 28.40 61.89
CA GLN A 187 -16.79 29.29 62.96
C GLN A 187 -17.74 30.45 63.31
N ASN A 188 -18.80 30.70 62.55
CA ASN A 188 -19.70 31.86 62.76
C ASN A 188 -20.93 31.57 63.65
N SER A 189 -21.03 30.39 64.29
CA SER A 189 -22.19 30.01 65.12
C SER A 189 -21.97 30.11 66.64
N ASN A 190 -20.83 30.66 67.10
CA ASN A 190 -20.44 30.58 68.52
C ASN A 190 -20.25 31.95 69.20
N THR A 191 -21.15 32.90 69.00
CA THR A 191 -21.26 34.11 69.86
C THR A 191 -22.70 34.63 69.93
N ASN A 192 -23.57 33.97 70.70
CA ASN A 192 -24.69 34.69 71.31
C ASN A 192 -25.11 34.00 72.62
N LYS A 193 -24.61 34.52 73.74
CA LYS A 193 -25.15 34.29 75.07
C LYS A 193 -25.11 35.61 75.83
#